data_AF-A0A7C6S6D6-F1
#
_entry.id   AF-A0A7C6S6D6-F1
#
_cell.length_a   1.000
_cell.length_b   1.000
_cell.length_c   1.000
_cell.angle_alpha   90.00
_cell.angle_beta   90.00
_cell.angle_gamma   90.00
#
_symmetry.space_group_name_H-M   'P 1'
#
loop_
_entity.id
_entity.type
_entity.pdbx_description
1 polymer ?
#
loop_
_entity_poly.entity_id
_entity_poly.type
_entity_poly.pdbx_seq_one_letter_code
_entity_poly.pdbx_strand_id
1 'polypeptide(L)'
;MVNIPLDDKYTLISDSMNYIIEETKVRQDGDRKGETYKTVYGYYSSLESALKGFKELKIRTSDAKSIKELLEISKETDKKIEKILGGI
;
A
#
# COMPACT_ATOMS: atom_id res chain seq x y z
N MET A 1 -7.28 0.55 -16.96
CA MET A 1 -6.94 -0.17 -15.73
C MET A 1 -5.83 0.60 -15.05
N VAL A 2 -6.04 1.10 -13.84
CA VAL A 2 -4.97 1.72 -13.05
C VAL A 2 -4.00 0.63 -12.62
N ASN A 3 -2.70 0.92 -12.65
CA ASN A 3 -1.63 0.06 -12.13
C ASN A 3 -0.44 0.93 -11.74
N ILE A 4 -0.44 1.42 -10.50
CA ILE A 4 0.52 2.40 -9.98
C ILE A 4 1.19 1.79 -8.74
N PRO A 5 2.51 1.56 -8.76
CA PRO A 5 3.24 1.15 -7.55
C PRO A 5 3.17 2.24 -6.48
N LEU A 6 2.79 1.86 -5.25
CA LEU A 6 2.78 2.75 -4.09
C LEU A 6 4.09 2.64 -3.29
N ASP A 7 4.64 1.43 -3.23
CA ASP A 7 6.00 1.12 -2.78
C ASP A 7 6.44 -0.26 -3.31
N ASP A 8 7.50 -0.83 -2.74
CA ASP A 8 8.03 -2.15 -3.16
C ASP A 8 7.06 -3.31 -2.94
N LYS A 9 6.09 -3.15 -2.02
CA LYS A 9 5.17 -4.22 -1.61
C LYS A 9 3.76 -3.98 -2.12
N TYR A 10 3.33 -2.73 -2.25
CA TYR A 10 1.95 -2.36 -2.51
C TYR A 10 1.76 -1.69 -3.87
N THR A 11 0.70 -2.08 -4.56
CA THR A 11 0.31 -1.52 -5.86
C THR A 11 -1.14 -1.08 -5.81
N LEU A 12 -1.43 0.11 -6.32
CA LEU A 12 -2.79 0.58 -6.56
C LEU A 12 -3.23 0.12 -7.95
N ILE A 13 -4.32 -0.64 -8.00
CA ILE A 13 -5.01 -0.98 -9.24
C ILE A 13 -6.44 -0.46 -9.22
N SER A 14 -7.16 -0.61 -10.33
CA SER A 14 -8.59 -0.31 -10.37
C SER A 14 -9.36 -1.29 -11.25
N ASP A 15 -10.59 -1.56 -10.86
CA ASP A 15 -11.62 -2.13 -11.72
C ASP A 15 -12.66 -1.06 -12.10
N SER A 16 -13.85 -1.45 -12.57
CA SER A 16 -14.91 -0.52 -12.96
C SER A 16 -15.61 0.17 -11.78
N MET A 17 -15.44 -0.33 -10.55
CA MET A 17 -16.17 0.09 -9.37
C MET A 17 -15.27 0.56 -8.23
N ASN A 18 -14.03 0.09 -8.17
CA ASN A 18 -13.15 0.23 -7.01
C ASN A 18 -11.72 0.58 -7.41
N TYR A 19 -11.08 1.33 -6.52
CA TYR A 19 -9.63 1.35 -6.36
C TYR A 19 -9.24 0.22 -5.41
N ILE A 20 -8.19 -0.53 -5.75
CA ILE A 20 -7.80 -1.73 -5.02
C ILE A 20 -6.32 -1.60 -4.68
N ILE A 21 -5.97 -1.83 -3.42
CA ILE A 21 -4.57 -1.97 -3.01
C ILE A 21 -4.25 -3.47 -3.00
N GLU A 22 -3.26 -3.87 -3.79
CA GLU A 22 -2.70 -5.22 -3.78
C GLU A 22 -1.37 -5.23 -3.03
N GLU A 23 -1.10 -6.32 -2.32
CA GLU A 23 0.15 -6.61 -1.64
C GLU A 23 0.87 -7.76 -2.36
N THR A 24 2.13 -7.54 -2.73
CA THR A 24 3.01 -8.59 -3.23
C THR A 24 3.61 -9.35 -2.04
N LYS A 25 3.41 -10.67 -2.02
CA LYS A 25 3.92 -11.58 -0.99
C LYS A 25 4.76 -12.68 -1.63
N VAL A 26 5.67 -13.24 -0.84
CA VAL A 26 6.46 -14.42 -1.20
C VAL A 26 5.93 -15.61 -0.41
N ARG A 27 5.61 -16.70 -1.10
CA ARG A 27 5.19 -17.95 -0.45
C ARG A 27 6.32 -18.47 0.44
N GLN A 28 6.01 -18.67 1.71
CA GLN A 28 7.01 -19.12 2.69
C GLN A 28 7.18 -20.64 2.73
N ASP A 29 6.17 -21.40 2.29
CA ASP A 29 6.14 -22.87 2.41
C ASP A 29 5.43 -23.56 1.23
N GLY A 30 5.58 -24.89 1.17
CA GLY A 30 5.00 -25.77 0.15
C GLY A 30 5.81 -25.83 -1.15
N ASP A 31 5.30 -26.54 -2.14
CA ASP A 31 5.98 -26.81 -3.42
C ASP A 31 6.30 -25.56 -4.25
N ARG A 32 5.61 -24.45 -3.94
CA ARG A 32 5.78 -23.15 -4.60
C ARG A 32 6.47 -22.12 -3.69
N LYS A 33 7.21 -22.58 -2.68
CA LYS A 33 8.01 -21.71 -1.79
C LYS A 33 8.95 -20.84 -2.63
N GLY A 34 9.01 -19.55 -2.32
CA GLY A 34 9.80 -18.57 -3.06
C GLY A 34 9.06 -17.88 -4.21
N GLU A 35 7.90 -18.39 -4.66
CA GLU A 35 7.10 -17.71 -5.67
C GLU A 35 6.39 -16.47 -5.11
N THR A 36 6.37 -15.39 -5.91
CA THR A 36 5.60 -14.18 -5.60
C THR A 36 4.14 -14.36 -6.00
N TYR A 37 3.24 -13.91 -5.14
CA TYR A 37 1.81 -13.82 -5.43
C TYR A 37 1.26 -12.50 -4.92
N LYS A 38 0.16 -12.06 -5.51
CA LYS A 38 -0.57 -10.88 -5.08
C LYS A 38 -1.76 -11.25 -4.23
N THR A 39 -2.03 -10.46 -3.20
CA THR A 39 -3.26 -10.54 -2.42
C THR A 39 -3.88 -9.16 -2.34
N VAL A 40 -5.21 -9.10 -2.36
CA VAL A 40 -5.91 -7.84 -2.13
C VAL A 40 -5.81 -7.46 -0.66
N TYR A 41 -5.39 -6.23 -0.40
CA TYR A 41 -5.41 -5.63 0.91
C TYR A 41 -6.74 -4.93 1.20
N GLY A 42 -7.28 -4.19 0.24
CA GLY A 42 -8.54 -3.47 0.42
C GLY A 42 -9.14 -2.93 -0.87
N TYR A 43 -10.46 -2.75 -0.85
CA TYR A 43 -11.26 -2.12 -1.89
C TYR A 43 -11.76 -0.76 -1.38
N TYR A 44 -11.70 0.24 -2.25
CA TYR A 44 -11.98 1.62 -1.93
C TYR A 44 -12.82 2.24 -3.04
N SER A 45 -13.87 2.98 -2.67
CA SER A 45 -14.77 3.62 -3.61
C SER A 45 -14.19 4.89 -4.25
N SER A 46 -13.08 5.42 -3.72
CA SER A 46 -12.41 6.61 -4.27
C SER A 46 -10.89 6.50 -4.17
N LEU A 47 -10.18 7.29 -4.97
CA LEU A 47 -8.72 7.36 -4.94
C LEU A 47 -8.22 7.88 -3.59
N GLU A 48 -8.84 8.93 -3.04
CA GLU A 48 -8.46 9.52 -1.77
C GLU A 48 -8.62 8.54 -0.61
N SER A 49 -9.70 7.77 -0.61
CA SER A 49 -9.92 6.73 0.40
C SER A 49 -8.92 5.59 0.28
N ALA A 50 -8.51 5.21 -0.94
CA ALA A 50 -7.42 4.26 -1.15
C ALA A 50 -6.09 4.79 -0.60
N LEU A 51 -5.71 6.02 -0.93
CA LEU A 51 -4.46 6.63 -0.45
C LEU A 51 -4.44 6.77 1.08
N LYS A 52 -5.56 7.14 1.71
CA LYS A 52 -5.70 7.12 3.16
C LYS A 52 -5.56 5.69 3.72
N GLY A 53 -6.19 4.71 3.07
CA GLY A 53 -6.08 3.30 3.42
C GLY A 53 -4.64 2.78 3.36
N PHE A 54 -3.88 3.19 2.35
CA PHE A 54 -2.45 2.88 2.22
C PHE A 54 -1.63 3.50 3.36
N LYS A 55 -1.86 4.77 3.69
CA LYS A 55 -1.18 5.43 4.82
C LYS A 55 -1.41 4.69 6.14
N GLU A 56 -2.67 4.41 6.44
CA GLU A 56 -3.07 3.69 7.64
C GLU A 56 -2.48 2.27 7.70
N LEU A 57 -2.37 1.61 6.55
CA LEU A 57 -1.69 0.31 6.42
C LEU A 57 -0.22 0.41 6.83
N LYS A 58 0.52 1.39 6.30
CA LYS A 58 1.94 1.58 6.61
C LYS A 58 2.16 1.83 8.10
N ILE A 59 1.28 2.59 8.75
CA ILE A 59 1.33 2.85 10.19
C ILE A 59 1.08 1.56 10.98
N ARG A 60 -0.02 0.85 10.70
CA ARG A 60 -0.41 -0.35 11.47
C ARG A 60 0.51 -1.55 11.32
N THR A 61 1.22 -1.65 10.20
CA THR A 61 2.13 -2.78 9.91
C THR A 61 3.60 -2.43 10.10
N SER A 62 3.88 -1.26 10.68
CA SER A 62 5.24 -0.86 11.02
C SER A 62 5.72 -1.50 12.32
N ASP A 63 7.05 -1.60 12.47
CA ASP A 63 7.70 -2.02 13.71
C ASP A 63 7.85 -0.89 14.74
N ALA A 64 7.12 0.22 14.55
CA ALA A 64 7.20 1.39 15.41
C ALA A 64 6.80 1.07 16.85
N LYS A 65 7.58 1.56 17.81
CA LYS A 65 7.41 1.32 19.26
C LYS A 65 6.98 2.57 20.02
N SER A 66 6.83 3.70 19.33
CA SER A 66 6.41 4.96 19.94
C SER A 66 5.48 5.75 19.02
N ILE A 67 4.67 6.63 19.62
CA ILE A 67 3.80 7.56 18.88
C ILE A 67 4.62 8.44 17.93
N LYS A 68 5.83 8.84 18.35
CA LYS A 68 6.73 9.65 17.53
C LYS A 68 7.10 8.94 16.23
N GLU A 69 7.49 7.66 16.31
CA GLU A 69 7.82 6.85 15.14
C GLU A 69 6.60 6.66 14.21
N LEU A 70 5.41 6.44 14.76
CA LEU A 70 4.17 6.36 13.97
C LEU A 70 3.90 7.67 13.20
N LEU A 71 4.14 8.83 13.84
CA LEU A 71 4.01 10.14 13.20
C LEU A 71 5.08 10.37 12.12
N GLU A 72 6.29 9.88 12.30
CA GLU A 72 7.35 9.94 11.29
C GLU A 72 6.98 9.11 10.06
N ILE A 73 6.53 7.86 10.26
CA ILE A 73 6.04 6.99 9.17
C ILE A 73 4.86 7.61 8.43
N SER A 74 3.92 8.22 9.18
CA SER A 74 2.78 8.94 8.63
C SER A 74 3.23 10.05 7.66
N LYS A 75 4.18 10.90 8.09
CA LYS A 75 4.74 11.98 7.28
C LYS A 75 5.53 11.49 6.07
N GLU A 76 6.32 10.43 6.24
CA GLU A 76 7.06 9.83 5.13
C GLU A 76 6.14 9.25 4.07
N THR A 77 5.03 8.64 4.51
CA THR A 77 4.03 8.08 3.61
C THR A 77 3.30 9.19 2.84
N ASP A 78 2.96 10.31 3.51
CA ASP A 78 2.39 11.48 2.84
C ASP A 78 3.30 12.00 1.72
N LYS A 79 4.61 12.16 2.00
CA LYS A 79 5.60 12.59 0.98
C LYS A 79 5.67 11.64 -0.22
N LYS A 80 5.57 10.33 0.02
CA LYS A 80 5.54 9.34 -1.07
C LYS A 80 4.29 9.51 -1.92
N ILE A 81 3.12 9.69 -1.28
CA ILE A 81 1.86 9.93 -1.97
C ILE A 81 1.93 11.21 -2.81
N GLU A 82 2.43 12.32 -2.25
CA GLU A 82 2.61 13.58 -2.98
C GLU A 82 3.48 13.42 -4.22
N LYS A 83 4.59 12.66 -4.10
CA LYS A 83 5.46 12.35 -5.24
C LYS A 83 4.74 11.53 -6.31
N ILE A 84 3.89 10.58 -5.92
CA ILE A 84 3.09 9.77 -6.85
C ILE A 84 2.03 10.62 -7.56
N LEU A 85 1.43 11.58 -6.85
CA LEU A 85 0.43 12.51 -7.39
C LEU A 85 1.03 13.54 -8.37
N GLY A 86 2.34 13.52 -8.58
CA GLY A 86 3.03 14.32 -9.59
C GLY A 86 3.71 15.59 -9.06
N GLY A 87 3.63 15.87 -7.75
CA GLY A 87 4.20 17.07 -7.13
C GLY A 87 3.58 18.38 -7.63
N ILE A 88 3.22 19.27 -6.71
CA ILE A 88 3.08 20.71 -7.01
C ILE A 88 4.24 21.40 -6.32
#